data_AF-A0A3M5WPZ2-F1
#
_entry.id   AF-A0A3M5WPZ2-F1
#
_cell.length_a   1.000
_cell.length_b   1.000
_cell.length_c   1.000
_cell.angle_alpha   90.00
_cell.angle_beta   90.00
_cell.angle_gamma   90.00
#
_symmetry.space_group_name_H-M   'P 1'
#
loop_
_entity.id
_entity.type
_entity.pdbx_description
1 polymer ?
#
loop_
_entity_poly.entity_id
_entity_poly.type
_entity_poly.pdbx_seq_one_letter_code
_entity_poly.pdbx_strand_id
1 'polypeptide(L)'
;MSVTRVQKTFSELEYTGKKKQTRRDRFLADLEQLVPWAQLEAQVAPFYSNTAGKRGRPAIGVSRMLRMYVVQQCFGFSDEGCEDAVYDSQAIRGFMGIDLGRESAPDATTLLRFRRLLETHQLTRLLFETINQHLASRG
;
A
#
# COMPACT_ATOMS: atom_id res chain seq x y z
N MET A 1 -6.20 -19.07 20.27
CA MET A 1 -6.49 -18.16 19.14
C MET A 1 -6.91 -16.82 19.72
N SER A 2 -5.98 -15.89 19.86
CA SER A 2 -6.29 -14.54 20.37
C SER A 2 -6.95 -13.75 19.25
N VAL A 3 -8.24 -13.49 19.37
CA VAL A 3 -8.93 -12.54 18.49
C VAL A 3 -8.41 -11.16 18.87
N THR A 4 -7.45 -10.64 18.13
CA THR A 4 -7.03 -9.24 18.25
C THR A 4 -8.25 -8.39 17.92
N ARG A 5 -8.89 -7.81 18.93
CA ARG A 5 -9.99 -6.86 18.74
C ARG A 5 -9.39 -5.63 18.06
N VAL A 6 -9.55 -5.54 16.73
CA VAL A 6 -9.19 -4.34 15.97
C VAL A 6 -10.11 -3.22 16.45
N GLN A 7 -9.59 -2.37 17.34
CA GLN A 7 -10.27 -1.14 17.74
C GLN A 7 -10.19 -0.18 16.55
N LYS A 8 -11.34 0.03 15.90
CA LYS A 8 -11.51 0.99 14.80
C LYS A 8 -11.64 2.41 15.34
N THR A 9 -11.12 3.39 14.62
CA THR A 9 -11.27 4.80 14.98
C THR A 9 -12.68 5.31 14.67
N PHE A 10 -13.09 6.41 15.30
CA PHE A 10 -14.40 7.03 15.02
C PHE A 10 -14.52 7.39 13.53
N SER A 11 -13.47 7.94 12.94
CA SER A 11 -13.40 8.28 11.53
C SER A 11 -13.55 7.05 10.62
N GLU A 12 -12.98 5.90 10.98
CA GLU A 12 -13.16 4.65 10.22
C GLU A 12 -14.60 4.14 10.29
N LEU A 13 -15.22 4.18 11.47
CA LEU A 13 -16.60 3.75 11.65
C LEU A 13 -17.55 4.61 10.81
N GLU A 14 -17.41 5.93 10.88
CA GLU A 14 -18.20 6.87 10.07
C GLU A 14 -18.02 6.58 8.57
N TYR A 15 -16.76 6.41 8.13
CA TYR A 15 -16.46 6.14 6.72
C TYR A 15 -17.03 4.82 6.22
N THR A 16 -17.01 3.78 7.06
CA THR A 16 -17.62 2.47 6.72
C THR A 16 -19.15 2.52 6.74
N GLY A 17 -19.75 3.45 7.50
CA GLY A 17 -21.19 3.64 7.59
C GLY A 17 -21.80 4.49 6.48
N LYS A 18 -20.98 5.09 5.59
CA LYS A 18 -21.49 5.89 4.47
C LYS A 18 -22.35 5.04 3.52
N LYS A 19 -23.49 5.59 3.09
CA LYS A 19 -24.38 4.90 2.14
C LYS A 19 -23.82 4.83 0.71
N LYS A 20 -22.94 5.77 0.34
CA LYS A 20 -22.41 5.90 -1.02
C LYS A 20 -21.01 5.30 -1.13
N GLN A 21 -20.87 4.27 -1.96
CA GLN A 21 -19.57 3.79 -2.41
C GLN A 21 -19.08 4.67 -3.58
N THR A 22 -17.92 5.31 -3.44
CA THR A 22 -17.33 6.16 -4.48
C THR A 22 -16.67 5.32 -5.57
N ARG A 23 -16.37 5.94 -6.72
CA ARG A 23 -15.58 5.28 -7.77
C ARG A 23 -14.20 4.83 -7.26
N ARG A 24 -13.58 5.64 -6.39
CA ARG A 24 -12.29 5.32 -5.78
C ARG A 24 -12.39 4.13 -4.82
N ASP A 25 -13.45 4.04 -4.03
CA ASP A 25 -13.67 2.87 -3.14
C ASP A 25 -13.78 1.58 -3.95
N ARG A 26 -14.55 1.59 -5.04
CA ARG A 26 -14.71 0.42 -5.91
C ARG A 26 -13.39 0.02 -6.55
N PHE A 27 -12.68 0.98 -7.13
CA PHE A 27 -11.39 0.72 -7.77
C PHE A 27 -10.35 0.16 -6.79
N LEU A 28 -10.25 0.70 -5.57
CA LEU A 28 -9.33 0.19 -4.56
C LEU A 28 -9.75 -1.20 -4.06
N ALA A 29 -11.05 -1.49 -3.96
CA ALA A 29 -11.55 -2.82 -3.65
C ALA A 29 -11.23 -3.83 -4.76
N ASP A 30 -11.35 -3.43 -6.02
CA ASP A 30 -10.98 -4.24 -7.18
C ASP A 30 -9.47 -4.53 -7.15
N LEU A 31 -8.62 -3.52 -6.90
CA LEU A 31 -7.17 -3.71 -6.74
C LEU A 31 -6.84 -4.70 -5.63
N GLU A 32 -7.53 -4.65 -4.49
CA GLU A 32 -7.28 -5.57 -3.38
C GLU A 32 -7.52 -7.04 -3.80
N GLN A 33 -8.47 -7.29 -4.72
CA GLN A 33 -8.80 -8.63 -5.21
C GLN A 33 -7.99 -9.09 -6.43
N LEU A 34 -7.57 -8.13 -7.26
CA LEU A 34 -6.93 -8.38 -8.56
C LEU A 34 -5.41 -8.48 -8.45
N VAL A 35 -4.80 -7.79 -7.48
CA VAL A 35 -3.36 -7.79 -7.31
C VAL A 35 -2.94 -9.00 -6.45
N PRO A 36 -1.96 -9.83 -6.90
CA PRO A 36 -1.48 -10.98 -6.14
C PRO A 36 -0.52 -10.57 -5.01
N TRP A 37 -1.02 -9.85 -3.99
CA TRP A 37 -0.20 -9.20 -2.95
C TRP A 37 0.85 -10.10 -2.31
N ALA A 38 0.48 -11.31 -1.88
CA ALA A 38 1.41 -12.24 -1.25
C ALA A 38 2.60 -12.60 -2.16
N GLN A 39 2.35 -12.75 -3.47
CA GLN A 39 3.41 -13.06 -4.44
C GLN A 39 4.32 -11.85 -4.67
N LEU A 40 3.75 -10.64 -4.78
CA LEU A 40 4.53 -9.41 -4.92
C LEU A 40 5.36 -9.14 -3.67
N GLU A 41 4.79 -9.31 -2.48
CA GLU A 41 5.48 -9.17 -1.20
C GLU A 41 6.67 -10.14 -1.11
N ALA A 42 6.50 -11.41 -1.50
CA ALA A 42 7.56 -12.40 -1.51
C ALA A 42 8.71 -12.07 -2.45
N GLN A 43 8.44 -11.41 -3.60
CA GLN A 43 9.47 -10.97 -4.53
C GLN A 43 10.28 -9.78 -4.00
N VAL A 44 9.66 -8.88 -3.22
CA VAL A 44 10.30 -7.67 -2.69
C VAL A 44 11.00 -7.92 -1.35
N ALA A 45 10.47 -8.82 -0.51
CA ALA A 45 10.95 -9.05 0.85
C ALA A 45 12.46 -9.31 0.98
N PRO A 46 13.12 -10.08 0.09
CA PRO A 46 14.57 -10.32 0.18
C PRO A 46 15.40 -9.04 0.13
N PHE A 47 14.97 -8.04 -0.64
CA PHE A 47 15.67 -6.78 -0.84
C PHE A 47 15.30 -5.72 0.19
N TYR A 48 14.08 -5.79 0.71
CA TYR A 48 13.56 -4.83 1.67
C TYR A 48 14.06 -5.07 3.10
N SER A 49 14.43 -6.32 3.44
CA SER A 49 14.91 -6.71 4.77
C SER A 49 16.12 -5.91 5.28
N ASN A 50 17.00 -5.45 4.37
CA ASN A 50 18.17 -4.61 4.70
C ASN A 50 17.83 -3.13 4.97
N THR A 51 16.63 -2.67 4.62
CA THR A 51 16.16 -1.30 4.88
C THR A 51 15.51 -1.16 6.25
N ALA A 52 15.25 -2.28 6.95
CA ALA A 52 14.72 -2.28 8.30
C ALA A 52 15.79 -1.83 9.30
N GLY A 53 15.81 -0.52 9.54
CA GLY A 53 16.87 0.18 10.24
C GLY A 53 17.21 -0.36 11.63
N LYS A 54 18.52 -0.30 11.91
CA LYS A 54 19.09 -0.22 13.25
C LYS A 54 18.30 0.79 14.12
N ARG A 55 17.81 0.30 15.28
CA ARG A 55 17.29 1.02 16.46
C ARG A 55 16.18 2.07 16.24
N GLY A 56 14.99 1.79 16.78
CA GLY A 56 14.05 2.79 17.30
C GLY A 56 12.61 2.64 16.79
N ARG A 57 12.40 2.75 15.48
CA ARG A 57 11.07 2.63 14.84
C ARG A 57 11.02 1.35 14.01
N PRO A 58 10.01 0.48 14.16
CA PRO A 58 9.81 -0.63 13.24
C PRO A 58 9.76 -0.08 11.82
N ALA A 59 10.49 -0.71 10.90
CA ALA A 59 10.43 -0.36 9.50
C ALA A 59 8.99 -0.49 9.00
N ILE A 60 8.55 0.43 8.14
CA ILE A 60 7.25 0.32 7.49
C ILE A 60 7.21 -1.01 6.74
N GLY A 61 6.15 -1.81 6.92
CA GLY A 61 6.08 -3.13 6.29
C GLY A 61 6.06 -3.07 4.76
N VAL A 62 6.64 -4.08 4.11
CA VAL A 62 6.65 -4.26 2.64
C VAL A 62 5.24 -4.10 2.07
N SER A 63 4.26 -4.71 2.74
CA SER A 63 2.85 -4.69 2.36
C SER A 63 2.28 -3.27 2.20
N ARG A 64 2.65 -2.35 3.09
CA ARG A 64 2.22 -0.94 3.03
C ARG A 64 2.94 -0.19 1.92
N MET A 65 4.26 -0.37 1.79
CA MET A 65 5.04 0.28 0.74
C MET A 65 4.63 -0.17 -0.66
N LEU A 66 4.34 -1.46 -0.84
CA LEU A 66 3.79 -1.99 -2.09
C LEU A 66 2.43 -1.39 -2.42
N ARG A 67 1.52 -1.26 -1.44
CA ARG A 67 0.23 -0.62 -1.65
C ARG A 67 0.37 0.86 -1.99
N MET A 68 1.27 1.58 -1.34
CA MET A 68 1.61 2.97 -1.72
C MET A 68 2.09 3.05 -3.16
N TYR A 69 3.04 2.20 -3.52
CA TYR A 69 3.59 2.16 -4.87
C TYR A 69 2.52 1.84 -5.92
N VAL A 70 1.67 0.83 -5.70
CA VAL A 70 0.59 0.49 -6.64
C VAL A 70 -0.41 1.64 -6.77
N VAL A 71 -0.82 2.28 -5.66
CA VAL A 71 -1.69 3.46 -5.71
C VAL A 71 -1.04 4.60 -6.50
N GLN A 72 0.24 4.86 -6.26
CA GLN A 72 0.99 5.86 -7.00
C GLN A 72 0.96 5.60 -8.51
N GLN A 73 1.18 4.35 -8.95
CA GLN A 73 1.12 3.97 -10.36
C GLN A 73 -0.29 4.07 -10.95
N CYS A 74 -1.31 3.60 -10.23
CA CYS A 74 -2.69 3.60 -10.71
C CYS A 74 -3.30 5.00 -10.85
N PHE A 75 -2.92 5.93 -9.98
CA PHE A 75 -3.46 7.29 -9.98
C PHE A 75 -2.52 8.34 -10.59
N GLY A 76 -1.30 7.95 -10.96
CA GLY A 76 -0.31 8.85 -11.57
C GLY A 76 0.21 9.93 -10.60
N PHE A 77 0.34 9.61 -9.31
CA PHE A 77 0.82 10.55 -8.32
C PHE A 77 2.36 10.72 -8.37
N SER A 78 2.85 11.91 -8.02
CA SER A 78 4.24 12.07 -7.60
C SER A 78 4.47 11.42 -6.23
N ASP A 79 5.69 11.44 -5.71
CA ASP A 79 5.94 10.94 -4.35
C ASP A 79 5.20 11.80 -3.31
N GLU A 80 5.28 13.13 -3.45
CA GLU A 80 4.56 14.10 -2.62
C GLU A 80 3.05 13.99 -2.79
N GLY A 81 2.56 13.87 -4.04
CA GLY A 81 1.14 13.71 -4.30
C GLY A 81 0.57 12.42 -3.71
N CYS A 82 1.39 11.36 -3.61
CA CYS A 82 0.97 10.12 -2.96
C CYS A 82 0.94 10.28 -1.42
N GLU A 83 1.89 11.03 -0.84
CA GLU A 83 1.87 11.40 0.58
C GLU A 83 0.62 12.23 0.91
N ASP A 84 0.37 13.31 0.17
CA ASP A 84 -0.80 14.18 0.34
C ASP A 84 -2.10 13.38 0.24
N ALA A 85 -2.18 12.44 -0.72
CA ALA A 85 -3.35 11.60 -0.90
C ALA A 85 -3.69 10.71 0.31
N VAL A 86 -2.70 10.34 1.15
CA VAL A 86 -2.94 9.60 2.41
C VAL A 86 -3.62 10.49 3.45
N TYR A 87 -3.26 11.77 3.50
CA TYR A 87 -3.89 12.73 4.41
C TYR A 87 -5.30 13.12 3.92
N ASP A 88 -5.44 13.38 2.61
CA ASP A 88 -6.67 13.91 2.00
C ASP A 88 -7.76 12.85 1.77
N SER A 89 -7.39 11.59 1.57
CA SER A 89 -8.34 10.56 1.16
C SER A 89 -8.38 9.38 2.12
N GLN A 90 -9.48 9.28 2.87
CA GLN A 90 -9.70 8.13 3.74
C GLN A 90 -9.82 6.79 2.98
N ALA A 91 -10.22 6.80 1.70
CA ALA A 91 -10.19 5.59 0.85
C ALA A 91 -8.76 5.07 0.68
N ILE A 92 -7.85 5.98 0.30
CA ILE A 92 -6.44 5.67 0.02
C ILE A 92 -5.72 5.28 1.31
N ARG A 93 -5.92 6.07 2.37
CA ARG A 93 -5.40 5.79 3.71
C ARG A 93 -5.83 4.41 4.21
N GLY A 94 -7.13 4.11 4.09
CA GLY A 94 -7.70 2.83 4.52
C GLY A 94 -7.14 1.66 3.70
N PHE A 95 -7.01 1.83 2.38
CA PHE A 95 -6.40 0.83 1.51
C PHE A 95 -4.95 0.51 1.91
N MET A 96 -4.16 1.52 2.28
CA MET A 96 -2.78 1.34 2.74
C MET A 96 -2.67 0.85 4.20
N GLY A 97 -3.79 0.67 4.89
CA GLY A 97 -3.83 0.27 6.30
C GLY A 97 -3.10 1.25 7.22
N ILE A 98 -3.22 2.56 6.95
CA ILE A 98 -2.60 3.63 7.75
C ILE A 98 -3.65 4.18 8.71
N ASP A 99 -3.34 4.15 10.00
CA ASP A 99 -4.14 4.81 11.04
C ASP A 99 -3.40 6.08 11.52
N LEU A 100 -3.84 7.25 11.02
CA LEU A 100 -3.22 8.53 11.38
C LEU A 100 -3.33 8.89 12.88
N GLY A 101 -4.21 8.21 13.63
CA GLY A 101 -4.27 8.35 15.09
C GLY A 101 -3.17 7.58 15.83
N ARG A 102 -2.48 6.66 15.15
CA ARG A 102 -1.43 5.80 15.72
C ARG A 102 -0.06 6.01 15.08
N GLU A 103 -0.02 6.36 13.81
CA GLU A 103 1.21 6.51 13.04
C GLU A 103 1.09 7.58 11.95
N SER A 104 2.21 8.17 11.57
CA SER A 104 2.28 9.11 10.44
C SER A 104 2.27 8.35 9.10
N ALA A 105 1.79 8.99 8.04
CA ALA A 105 2.00 8.47 6.69
C ALA A 105 3.50 8.38 6.38
N PRO A 106 3.95 7.38 5.61
CA PRO A 106 5.29 7.41 5.02
C PRO A 106 5.46 8.66 4.16
N ASP A 107 6.55 9.40 4.39
CA ASP A 107 6.83 10.60 3.61
C ASP A 107 7.25 10.29 2.17
N ALA A 108 7.21 11.31 1.31
CA ALA A 108 7.61 11.23 -0.09
C ALA A 108 9.03 10.66 -0.26
N THR A 109 9.95 10.98 0.65
CA THR A 109 11.33 10.48 0.59
C THR A 109 11.41 8.98 0.86
N THR A 110 10.51 8.45 1.69
CA THR A 110 10.40 7.03 2.01
C THR A 110 9.87 6.27 0.80
N LEU A 111 8.85 6.80 0.13
CA LEU A 111 8.34 6.25 -1.13
C LEU A 111 9.40 6.30 -2.24
N LEU A 112 10.12 7.41 -2.37
CA LEU A 112 11.24 7.55 -3.30
C LEU A 112 12.32 6.48 -3.09
N ARG A 113 12.72 6.22 -1.83
CA ARG A 113 13.70 5.16 -1.51
C ARG A 113 13.18 3.78 -1.88
N PHE A 114 11.89 3.52 -1.66
CA PHE A 114 11.27 2.26 -2.06
C PHE A 114 11.26 2.09 -3.58
N ARG A 115 10.89 3.12 -4.34
CA ARG A 115 10.96 3.09 -5.81
C ARG A 115 12.38 2.81 -6.31
N ARG A 116 13.37 3.50 -5.76
CA ARG A 116 14.78 3.27 -6.10
C ARG A 116 15.23 1.84 -5.79
N LEU A 117 14.76 1.26 -4.69
CA LEU A 117 15.00 -0.15 -4.38
C LEU A 117 14.41 -1.06 -5.45
N LEU A 118 13.16 -0.83 -5.86
CA LEU A 118 12.53 -1.62 -6.93
C LEU A 118 13.29 -1.49 -8.25
N GLU A 119 13.69 -0.27 -8.63
CA GLU A 119 14.44 0.01 -9.85
C GLU A 119 15.83 -0.65 -9.84
N THR A 120 16.59 -0.48 -8.75
CA THR A 120 17.94 -1.03 -8.59
C THR A 120 17.96 -2.55 -8.76
N HIS A 121 16.92 -3.23 -8.24
CA HIS A 121 16.79 -4.68 -8.31
C HIS A 121 15.92 -5.16 -9.49
N GLN A 122 15.57 -4.27 -10.43
CA GLN A 122 14.74 -4.57 -11.61
C GLN A 122 13.37 -5.20 -11.28
N LEU A 123 12.87 -4.94 -10.07
CA LEU A 123 11.63 -5.51 -9.55
C LEU A 123 10.40 -4.88 -10.20
N THR A 124 10.47 -3.63 -10.66
CA THR A 124 9.32 -2.97 -11.32
C THR A 124 8.76 -3.82 -12.46
N ARG A 125 9.63 -4.34 -13.32
CA ARG A 125 9.24 -5.19 -14.45
C ARG A 125 8.70 -6.54 -13.97
N LEU A 126 9.39 -7.17 -13.02
CA LEU A 126 8.99 -8.45 -12.44
C LEU A 126 7.59 -8.39 -11.80
N LEU A 127 7.31 -7.33 -11.03
CA LEU A 127 6.03 -7.12 -10.39
C LEU A 127 4.92 -6.93 -11.43
N PHE A 128 5.16 -6.13 -12.47
CA PHE A 128 4.20 -5.92 -13.56
C PHE A 128 3.91 -7.21 -14.34
N GLU A 129 4.94 -7.98 -14.69
CA GLU A 129 4.79 -9.28 -15.35
C GLU A 129 4.00 -10.26 -14.47
N THR A 130 4.27 -10.27 -13.17
CA THR A 130 3.55 -11.11 -12.19
C THR A 130 2.06 -10.76 -12.13
N ILE A 131 1.72 -9.47 -12.08
CA ILE A 131 0.32 -9.01 -12.12
C ILE A 131 -0.34 -9.45 -13.43
N ASN A 132 0.31 -9.24 -14.57
CA ASN A 132 -0.25 -9.61 -15.88
C ASN A 132 -0.48 -11.11 -16.03
N GLN A 133 0.48 -11.94 -15.60
CA GLN A 133 0.32 -13.39 -15.61
C GLN A 133 -0.82 -13.84 -14.71
N HIS A 134 -0.94 -13.23 -13.53
CA HIS A 134 -2.02 -13.52 -12.61
C HIS A 134 -3.39 -13.17 -13.20
N LEU A 135 -3.52 -11.99 -13.82
CA LEU A 135 -4.76 -11.58 -14.48
C LEU A 135 -5.09 -12.46 -15.69
N ALA A 136 -4.10 -12.81 -16.51
CA ALA A 136 -4.27 -13.68 -17.66
C ALA A 136 -4.75 -15.09 -17.28
N SER A 137 -4.34 -15.61 -16.11
CA SER A 137 -4.80 -16.91 -15.61
C SER A 137 -6.26 -16.94 -15.12
N ARG A 138 -6.88 -15.77 -14.95
CA ARG A 138 -8.27 -15.61 -14.48
C ARG A 138 -9.26 -15.26 -15.60
N GLY A 139 -8.78 -15.04 -16.83
CA GLY A 139 -9.58 -14.74 -18.02
C GLY A 139 -9.53 -15.87 -19.04
#